data_AF-A0A563DJW2-F1
#
_entry.id   AF-A0A563DJW2-F1
#
_cell.length_a   1.000
_cell.length_b   1.000
_cell.length_c   1.000
_cell.angle_alpha   90.00
_cell.angle_beta   90.00
_cell.angle_gamma   90.00
#
_symmetry.space_group_name_H-M   'P 1'
#
loop_
_entity.id
_entity.type
_entity.pdbx_description
1 polymer ?
#
loop_
_entity_poly.entity_id
_entity_poly.type
_entity_poly.pdbx_seq_one_letter_code
_entity_poly.pdbx_strand_id
1 'polypeptide(L)'
;MQIDIHNLRDLLSYDSEEVHFLTFDQRCEIQRNISNLINKIPLEFSEELEQKIIENLAKIRINEWTRPSIRYVEEDGALIKRYYKK
;
A
#
# COMPACT_ATOMS: atom_id res chain seq x y z
N MET A 1 -10.31 9.59 10.64
CA MET A 1 -10.43 8.18 10.18
C MET A 1 -9.36 7.39 10.91
N GLN A 2 -9.67 6.24 11.52
CA GLN A 2 -8.66 5.44 12.21
C GLN A 2 -7.89 4.61 11.18
N ILE A 3 -6.56 4.75 11.13
CA ILE A 3 -5.69 3.96 10.25
C ILE A 3 -5.59 2.54 10.82
N ASP A 4 -5.76 1.54 9.96
CA ASP A 4 -5.72 0.12 10.33
C ASP A 4 -4.84 -0.66 9.34
N ILE A 5 -4.66 -1.96 9.59
CA ILE A 5 -3.77 -2.80 8.77
C ILE A 5 -4.26 -2.98 7.33
N HIS A 6 -5.57 -2.93 7.08
CA HIS A 6 -6.12 -3.07 5.74
C HIS A 6 -5.84 -1.81 4.91
N ASN A 7 -6.03 -0.64 5.52
CA ASN A 7 -5.69 0.66 4.93
C ASN A 7 -4.21 0.73 4.49
N LEU A 8 -3.28 0.29 5.35
CA LEU A 8 -1.85 0.30 5.01
C LEU A 8 -1.51 -0.69 3.89
N ARG A 9 -2.14 -1.88 3.90
CA ARG A 9 -1.94 -2.89 2.85
C ARG A 9 -2.50 -2.44 1.50
N ASP A 10 -3.63 -1.75 1.51
CA ASP A 10 -4.20 -1.17 0.31
C ASP A 10 -3.26 -0.11 -0.24
N LEU A 11 -2.81 0.84 0.59
CA LEU A 11 -1.88 1.89 0.18
C LEU A 11 -0.59 1.32 -0.46
N LEU A 12 0.04 0.32 0.16
CA LEU A 12 1.22 -0.35 -0.40
C LEU A 12 0.92 -1.16 -1.66
N SER A 13 -0.33 -1.60 -1.87
CA SER A 13 -0.72 -2.34 -3.08
C SER A 13 -0.95 -1.40 -4.26
N TYR A 14 -1.40 -0.18 -4.01
CA TYR A 14 -1.63 0.83 -5.04
C TYR A 14 -0.39 1.68 -5.35
N ASP A 15 0.58 1.76 -4.43
CA ASP A 15 1.89 2.38 -4.67
C ASP A 15 2.71 1.45 -5.58
N SER A 16 2.32 1.43 -6.86
CA SER A 16 2.87 0.61 -7.94
C SER A 16 3.89 1.40 -8.76
N GLU A 17 4.62 0.75 -9.67
CA GLU A 17 5.55 1.44 -10.58
C GLU A 17 4.86 2.48 -11.49
N GLU A 18 3.56 2.34 -11.74
CA GLU A 18 2.77 3.32 -12.50
C GLU A 18 2.31 4.51 -11.65
N VAL A 19 2.25 4.36 -10.32
CA VAL A 19 1.75 5.40 -9.41
C VAL A 19 2.57 5.43 -8.11
N HIS A 20 3.48 6.40 -8.02
CA HIS A 20 4.38 6.58 -6.88
C HIS A 20 3.95 7.76 -6.02
N PHE A 21 3.18 7.48 -4.96
CA PHE A 21 2.82 8.48 -3.95
C PHE A 21 3.73 8.43 -2.73
N LEU A 22 4.45 7.32 -2.52
CA LEU A 22 5.31 7.11 -1.37
C LEU A 22 6.79 7.06 -1.77
N THR A 23 7.60 7.78 -0.99
CA THR A 23 9.06 7.60 -1.02
C THR A 23 9.45 6.22 -0.48
N PHE A 24 10.68 5.80 -0.75
CA PHE A 24 11.22 4.55 -0.23
C PHE A 24 11.16 4.50 1.31
N ASP A 25 11.58 5.57 1.97
CA ASP A 25 11.60 5.65 3.44
C ASP A 25 10.20 5.52 4.04
N GLN A 26 9.19 6.13 3.41
CA GLN A 26 7.79 6.03 3.82
C GLN A 26 7.25 4.61 3.65
N ARG A 27 7.62 3.91 2.57
CA ARG A 27 7.26 2.49 2.40
C ARG A 27 7.87 1.63 3.51
N CYS A 28 9.12 1.88 3.88
CA CYS A 28 9.78 1.20 5.00
C CYS A 28 9.13 1.51 6.35
N GLU A 29 8.72 2.75 6.59
CA GLU A 29 8.00 3.17 7.80
C GLU A 29 6.63 2.48 7.93
N ILE A 30 5.88 2.39 6.82
CA ILE A 30 4.60 1.66 6.78
C ILE A 30 4.81 0.17 7.07
N GLN A 31 5.81 -0.48 6.45
CA GLN A 31 6.07 -1.90 6.68
C GLN A 31 6.43 -2.20 8.14
N ARG A 32 7.29 -1.39 8.77
CA ARG A 32 7.63 -1.53 10.20
C ARG A 32 6.38 -1.42 11.08
N ASN A 33 5.49 -0.50 10.75
CA ASN A 33 4.25 -0.28 11.50
C ASN A 33 3.16 -1.34 11.26
N ILE A 34 3.17 -2.04 10.12
CA ILE A 34 2.30 -3.22 9.92
C ILE A 34 2.65 -4.31 10.95
N SER A 35 3.94 -4.51 11.25
CA SER A 35 4.36 -5.43 12.31
C SER A 35 3.91 -4.97 13.70
N ASN A 36 3.89 -3.66 13.96
CA ASN A 36 3.39 -3.10 15.22
C ASN A 36 1.89 -3.36 15.40
N LEU A 37 1.07 -3.22 14.35
CA LEU A 37 -0.37 -3.53 14.39
C LEU A 37 -0.67 -5.00 14.66
N ILE A 38 0.13 -5.92 14.12
CA ILE A 38 0.01 -7.36 14.41
C ILE A 38 0.24 -7.62 15.90
N ASN A 39 1.17 -6.87 16.52
CA ASN A 39 1.51 -6.95 17.93
C ASN A 39 0.67 -6.02 18.83
N LYS A 40 -0.36 -5.35 18.30
CA LYS A 40 -1.20 -4.35 19.00
C LYS A 40 -0.42 -3.19 19.62
N ILE A 41 0.75 -2.89 19.09
CA ILE A 41 1.55 -1.72 19.45
C ILE A 41 0.97 -0.50 18.71
N PRO A 42 0.91 0.68 19.34
CA PRO A 42 0.48 1.90 18.66
C PRO A 42 1.27 2.16 17.37
N LEU A 43 0.58 2.70 16.37
CA LEU A 43 1.20 3.17 15.14
C LEU A 43 1.98 4.44 15.42
N GLU A 44 3.22 4.49 14.94
CA GLU A 44 4.05 5.69 15.01
C GLU A 44 4.39 6.14 13.59
N PHE A 45 3.77 7.21 13.14
CA PHE A 45 4.05 7.86 11.86
C PHE A 45 4.48 9.30 12.07
N SER A 46 5.30 9.82 11.16
CA SER A 46 5.43 11.29 11.04
C SER A 46 4.09 11.93 10.66
N GLU A 47 3.83 13.15 11.14
CA GLU A 47 2.58 13.89 10.84
C GLU A 47 2.36 14.05 9.32
N GLU A 48 3.44 14.30 8.57
CA GLU A 48 3.39 14.40 7.11
C GLU A 48 2.94 13.09 6.46
N LEU A 49 3.45 11.95 6.94
CA LEU A 49 3.09 10.64 6.43
C LEU A 49 1.66 10.27 6.80
N GLU A 50 1.23 10.56 8.03
CA GLU A 50 -0.14 10.31 8.47
C GLU A 50 -1.15 11.04 7.58
N GLN A 51 -0.90 12.32 7.30
CA GLN A 51 -1.74 13.12 6.41
C GLN A 51 -1.77 12.54 4.98
N LYS A 52 -0.61 12.15 4.44
CA LYS A 52 -0.51 11.49 3.12
C LYS A 52 -1.29 10.17 3.07
N ILE A 53 -1.27 9.38 4.14
CA ILE A 53 -2.03 8.13 4.22
C ILE A 53 -3.53 8.43 4.15
N ILE A 54 -4.02 9.37 4.95
CA ILE A 54 -5.43 9.76 5.00
C ILE A 54 -5.92 10.24 3.63
N GLU A 55 -5.16 11.12 2.97
CA GLU A 55 -5.54 11.68 1.68
C GLU A 55 -5.60 10.62 0.56
N ASN A 56 -4.60 9.74 0.48
CA ASN A 56 -4.57 8.74 -0.58
C ASN A 56 -5.63 7.65 -0.37
N LEU A 57 -5.94 7.28 0.88
CA LEU A 57 -7.06 6.39 1.18
C LEU A 57 -8.39 7.00 0.75
N ALA A 58 -8.59 8.30 0.98
CA ALA A 58 -9.77 9.00 0.49
C ALA A 58 -9.84 9.00 -1.04
N LYS A 59 -8.72 9.25 -1.74
CA LYS A 59 -8.66 9.18 -3.21
C LYS A 59 -8.98 7.79 -3.75
N ILE A 60 -8.44 6.73 -3.15
CA ILE A 60 -8.72 5.34 -3.55
C ILE A 60 -10.23 5.06 -3.46
N ARG A 61 -10.87 5.47 -2.36
CA ARG A 61 -12.31 5.28 -2.15
C ARG A 61 -13.15 6.08 -3.12
N ILE A 62 -12.85 7.36 -3.32
CA ILE A 62 -13.60 8.25 -4.22
C ILE A 62 -13.52 7.77 -5.67
N ASN A 63 -12.34 7.34 -6.11
CA ASN A 63 -12.13 6.91 -7.49
C ASN A 63 -12.47 5.43 -7.72
N GLU A 64 -13.03 4.74 -6.72
CA GLU A 64 -13.33 3.30 -6.76
C GLU A 64 -12.16 2.46 -7.29
N TRP A 65 -10.94 2.85 -6.94
CA TRP A 65 -9.76 2.11 -7.39
C TRP A 65 -9.86 0.68 -6.87
N THR A 66 -9.78 -0.27 -7.80
CA THR A 66 -9.81 -1.69 -7.46
C THR A 66 -8.41 -2.23 -7.35
N ARG A 67 -8.18 -3.02 -6.31
CA ARG A 67 -6.86 -3.53 -5.99
C ARG A 67 -6.39 -4.35 -7.19
N PRO A 68 -5.24 -4.01 -7.79
CA PRO A 68 -4.76 -4.76 -8.94
C PRO A 68 -4.54 -6.21 -8.53
N SER A 69 -5.08 -7.13 -9.32
CA SER A 69 -4.88 -8.56 -9.05
C SER A 69 -3.48 -8.96 -9.52
N ILE A 70 -2.71 -9.57 -8.63
CA ILE A 70 -1.34 -10.00 -8.91
C ILE A 70 -1.40 -11.47 -9.29
N ARG A 71 -0.87 -11.82 -10.47
CA ARG A 71 -0.61 -13.22 -10.85
C ARG A 71 0.84 -13.39 -11.25
N TYR A 72 1.41 -14.53 -10.92
CA TYR A 72 2.70 -14.95 -11.46
C TYR A 72 2.42 -15.78 -12.71
N VAL A 73 3.01 -15.36 -13.82
CA VAL A 73 2.87 -15.99 -15.14
C VAL A 73 4.25 -16.43 -15.59
N GLU A 74 4.36 -17.64 -16.11
CA GLU A 74 5.62 -18.11 -16.69
C GLU A 74 5.73 -17.58 -18.12
N GLU A 75 6.76 -16.76 -18.37
CA GLU A 75 7.12 -16.25 -19.69
C GLU A 75 8.61 -16.54 -19.91
N ASP A 76 8.92 -17.22 -21.01
CA ASP A 76 10.30 -17.60 -21.38
C ASP A 76 11.08 -18.35 -20.27
N GLY A 77 10.38 -19.20 -19.51
CA GLY A 77 10.97 -19.98 -18.40
C GLY A 77 11.26 -19.16 -17.13
N ALA A 78 10.81 -17.90 -17.08
CA ALA A 78 10.88 -17.06 -15.89
C ALA A 78 9.49 -16.78 -15.33
N LEU A 79 9.35 -16.83 -13.99
CA LEU A 79 8.14 -16.40 -13.30
C LEU A 79 8.10 -14.87 -13.24
N ILE A 80 7.21 -14.26 -14.03
CA ILE A 80 7.02 -12.81 -14.08
C ILE A 80 5.76 -12.42 -13.30
N LYS A 81 5.89 -11.41 -12.44
CA LYS A 81 4.78 -10.83 -11.68
C LYS A 81 4.00 -9.87 -12.60
N ARG A 82 2.73 -10.16 -12.89
CA ARG A 82 1.85 -9.28 -13.65
C ARG A 82 0.69 -8.75 -12.82
N TYR A 83 0.37 -7.47 -13.03
CA TYR A 83 -0.76 -6.79 -12.43
C TYR A 83 -1.90 -6.73 -13.45
N TYR A 84 -3.09 -7.14 -13.05
CA TYR A 84 -4.29 -7.06 -13.87
C TYR A 84 -5.27 -6.09 -13.22
N LYS A 85 -5.67 -5.06 -13.98
CA LYS A 85 -6.81 -4.21 -13.63
C LYS A 85 -8.08 -5.06 -13.78
N LYS A 86 -8.94 -5.02 -12.77
CA LYS A 86 -10.17 -5.81 -12.74
C LYS A 86 -11.27 -5.13 -13.54
#